data_AF-A0A1J8QFQ8-F1
#
_entry.id   AF-A0A1J8QFQ8-F1
#
_cell.length_a   1.000
_cell.length_b   1.000
_cell.length_c   1.000
_cell.angle_alpha   90.00
_cell.angle_beta   90.00
_cell.angle_gamma   90.00
#
_symmetry.space_group_name_H-M   'P 1'
#
loop_
_entity.id
_entity.type
_entity.pdbx_description
1 polymer ?
#
loop_
_entity_poly.entity_id
_entity_poly.type
_entity_poly.pdbx_seq_one_letter_code
_entity_poly.pdbx_strand_id
1 'polypeptide(L)'
;MSAVAPAYVSECSPQDIRGRILASKGYIAEGIANLAYLRMEPCDSTEVLLEFAEIEAAVWEEMESRKGLGLKEAFFGKGNFVRFAIAFMIFLLQQRSGQNSIGYYAPQIFTSFGYSGTTNSLLAFGINGIVKVVSTEFFVFFLVETLGRGMSLFISAVGMGVTFFTIGALLKTHPAISIRKYGRIDLSNQSRTF
;
A
#
# COMPACT_ATOMS: atom_id res chain seq x y z
N MET A 1 18.49 7.64 -22.06
CA MET A 1 17.27 7.79 -21.24
C MET A 1 16.65 6.41 -21.12
N SER A 2 16.88 5.76 -19.98
CA SER A 2 16.17 4.61 -19.40
C SER A 2 15.66 3.48 -20.32
N ALA A 3 16.49 2.45 -20.55
CA ALA A 3 16.03 1.10 -20.94
C ALA A 3 15.15 0.44 -19.84
N VAL A 4 15.12 1.03 -18.63
CA VAL A 4 14.32 0.54 -17.49
C VAL A 4 12.86 1.02 -17.58
N ALA A 5 12.59 2.18 -18.16
CA ALA A 5 11.24 2.72 -18.31
C ALA A 5 10.28 1.82 -19.14
N PRO A 6 10.68 1.25 -20.30
CA PRO A 6 9.79 0.40 -21.09
C PRO A 6 9.52 -0.97 -20.45
N ALA A 7 10.49 -1.55 -19.72
CA ALA A 7 10.27 -2.80 -18.96
C ALA A 7 9.18 -2.65 -17.90
N TYR A 8 9.11 -1.49 -17.23
CA TYR A 8 8.05 -1.18 -16.27
C TYR A 8 6.67 -1.05 -16.92
N VAL A 9 6.58 -0.46 -18.12
CA VAL A 9 5.31 -0.34 -18.86
C VAL A 9 4.83 -1.72 -19.32
N SER A 10 5.75 -2.57 -19.79
CA SER A 10 5.46 -3.98 -20.10
C SER A 10 5.04 -4.80 -18.86
N GLU A 11 5.46 -4.43 -17.66
CA GLU A 11 5.02 -5.05 -16.40
C GLU A 11 3.63 -4.58 -15.93
N CYS A 12 3.11 -3.47 -16.45
CA CYS A 12 1.75 -2.99 -16.15
C CYS A 12 0.70 -3.49 -17.15
N SER A 13 1.10 -4.02 -18.31
CA SER A 13 0.19 -4.61 -19.31
C SER A 13 -0.52 -5.87 -18.78
N PRO A 14 -1.72 -6.21 -19.30
CA PRO A 14 -2.43 -7.43 -18.90
C PRO A 14 -1.62 -8.69 -19.25
N GLN A 15 -1.86 -9.76 -18.50
CA GLN A 15 -0.93 -10.90 -18.32
C GLN A 15 -0.68 -11.73 -19.59
N ASP A 16 -1.55 -11.57 -20.57
CA ASP A 16 -1.56 -12.07 -21.94
C ASP A 16 -0.63 -11.30 -22.90
N ILE A 17 -0.25 -10.06 -22.57
CA ILE A 17 0.58 -9.17 -23.43
C ILE A 17 1.99 -8.97 -22.86
N ARG A 18 2.28 -9.47 -21.65
CA ARG A 18 3.57 -9.29 -20.99
C ARG A 18 4.67 -10.09 -21.68
N GLY A 19 5.52 -9.41 -22.47
CA GLY A 19 6.67 -9.99 -23.15
C GLY A 19 7.56 -10.84 -22.24
N ARG A 20 7.81 -10.41 -20.99
CA ARG A 20 8.58 -11.18 -20.00
C ARG A 20 7.91 -12.51 -19.57
N ILE A 21 6.59 -12.54 -19.44
CA ILE A 21 5.87 -13.77 -19.05
C ILE A 21 5.86 -14.75 -20.21
N LEU A 22 5.64 -14.26 -21.44
CA LEU A 22 5.71 -15.07 -22.65
C LEU A 22 7.11 -15.64 -22.86
N ALA A 23 8.15 -14.83 -22.66
CA ALA A 23 9.55 -15.27 -22.66
C ALA A 23 9.80 -16.37 -21.61
N SER A 24 9.31 -16.21 -20.38
CA SER A 24 9.45 -17.24 -19.33
C SER A 24 8.72 -18.57 -19.63
N LYS A 25 7.72 -18.54 -20.52
CA LYS A 25 6.95 -19.70 -20.96
C LYS A 25 7.48 -20.31 -22.28
N GLY A 26 8.48 -19.69 -22.91
CA GLY A 26 9.05 -20.12 -24.19
C GLY A 26 8.25 -19.71 -25.43
N TYR A 27 7.27 -18.81 -25.31
CA TYR A 27 6.48 -18.30 -26.43
C TYR A 27 7.14 -17.07 -27.07
N ILE A 28 8.23 -17.32 -27.81
CA ILE A 28 9.10 -16.28 -28.36
C ILE A 28 8.39 -15.42 -29.43
N ALA A 29 7.71 -16.06 -30.39
CA ALA A 29 7.06 -15.35 -31.49
C ALA A 29 5.93 -14.41 -31.04
N GLU A 30 5.13 -14.86 -30.07
CA GLU A 30 4.03 -14.06 -29.49
C GLU A 30 4.58 -12.95 -28.58
N GLY A 31 5.68 -13.21 -27.87
CA GLY A 31 6.41 -12.21 -27.10
C GLY A 31 6.94 -11.05 -27.96
N ILE A 32 7.54 -11.35 -29.11
CA ILE A 32 8.02 -10.34 -30.07
C ILE A 32 6.86 -9.56 -30.68
N ALA A 33 5.78 -10.24 -31.09
CA ALA A 33 4.59 -9.58 -31.65
C ALA A 33 3.94 -8.60 -30.65
N ASN A 34 3.86 -8.97 -29.38
CA ASN A 34 3.33 -8.11 -28.32
C ASN A 34 4.26 -6.94 -27.99
N LEU A 35 5.57 -7.16 -27.99
CA LEU A 35 6.55 -6.10 -27.77
C LEU A 35 6.53 -5.08 -28.92
N ALA A 36 6.44 -5.57 -30.16
CA ALA A 36 6.26 -4.76 -31.36
C ALA A 36 4.96 -3.94 -31.31
N TYR A 37 3.85 -4.55 -30.85
CA TYR A 37 2.59 -3.86 -30.62
C TYR A 37 2.71 -2.72 -29.59
N LEU A 38 3.40 -2.96 -28.46
CA LEU A 38 3.61 -1.95 -27.41
C LEU A 38 4.49 -0.79 -27.86
N ARG A 39 5.49 -1.04 -28.71
CA ARG A 39 6.37 0.00 -29.28
C ARG A 39 5.79 0.72 -30.49
N MET A 40 4.68 0.23 -31.04
CA MET A 40 4.14 0.66 -32.33
C MET A 40 5.17 0.54 -33.47
N GLU A 41 6.02 -0.49 -33.39
CA GLU A 41 7.06 -0.78 -34.38
C GLU A 41 6.80 -2.11 -35.08
N PRO A 42 7.33 -2.32 -36.29
CA PRO A 42 7.22 -3.61 -36.96
C PRO A 42 7.99 -4.70 -36.18
N CYS A 43 7.47 -5.92 -36.22
CA CYS A 43 8.03 -7.10 -35.51
C CYS A 43 9.48 -7.45 -35.89
N ASP A 44 9.95 -6.92 -37.02
CA ASP A 44 11.28 -7.17 -37.59
C ASP A 44 12.27 -6.00 -37.32
N SER A 45 11.84 -5.01 -36.54
CA SER A 45 12.72 -3.90 -36.15
C SER A 45 13.84 -4.40 -35.23
N THR A 46 15.07 -3.95 -35.51
CA THR A 46 16.26 -4.33 -34.74
C THR A 46 16.14 -3.94 -33.26
N GLU A 47 15.45 -2.84 -32.93
CA GLU A 47 15.24 -2.41 -31.54
C GLU A 47 14.37 -3.38 -30.73
N VAL A 48 13.25 -3.84 -31.30
CA VAL A 48 12.34 -4.80 -30.65
C VAL A 48 13.04 -6.15 -30.43
N LEU A 49 13.80 -6.62 -31.41
CA LEU A 49 14.53 -7.90 -31.29
C LEU A 49 15.65 -7.84 -30.25
N LEU A 50 16.39 -6.72 -30.19
CA LEU A 50 17.42 -6.52 -29.17
C LEU A 50 16.83 -6.45 -27.76
N GLU A 51 15.75 -5.68 -27.56
CA GLU A 51 15.08 -5.60 -26.26
C GLU A 51 14.50 -6.96 -25.85
N PHE A 52 13.90 -7.70 -26.79
CA PHE A 52 13.39 -9.04 -26.50
C PHE A 52 14.52 -10.00 -26.08
N ALA A 53 15.69 -9.92 -26.74
CA ALA A 53 16.86 -10.70 -26.36
C ALA A 53 17.40 -10.33 -24.97
N GLU A 54 17.37 -9.04 -24.59
CA GLU A 54 17.72 -8.59 -23.22
C GLU A 54 16.75 -9.16 -22.18
N ILE A 55 15.44 -9.10 -22.46
CA ILE A 55 14.40 -9.66 -21.58
C ILE A 55 14.59 -11.17 -21.44
N GLU A 56 14.84 -11.86 -22.54
CA GLU A 56 15.08 -13.30 -22.55
C GLU A 56 16.32 -13.64 -21.71
N ALA A 57 17.44 -12.96 -21.91
CA ALA A 57 18.66 -13.17 -21.13
C ALA A 57 18.44 -12.96 -19.63
N ALA A 58 17.73 -11.91 -19.23
CA ALA A 58 17.40 -11.64 -17.84
C ALA A 58 16.50 -12.75 -17.23
N VAL A 59 15.53 -13.26 -18.01
CA VAL A 59 14.67 -14.36 -17.57
C VAL A 59 15.46 -15.65 -17.40
N TRP A 60 16.38 -15.98 -18.31
CA TRP A 60 17.24 -17.15 -18.17
C TRP A 60 18.14 -17.04 -16.94
N GLU A 61 18.73 -15.88 -16.69
CA GLU A 61 19.55 -15.63 -15.49
C GLU A 61 18.74 -15.75 -14.19
N GLU A 62 17.51 -15.23 -14.17
CA GLU A 62 16.57 -15.42 -13.06
C GLU A 62 16.15 -16.88 -12.87
N MET A 63 15.91 -17.62 -13.95
CA MET A 63 15.53 -19.04 -13.88
C MET A 63 16.72 -19.89 -13.40
N GLU A 64 17.93 -19.62 -13.88
CA GLU A 64 19.16 -20.30 -13.46
C GLU A 64 19.44 -20.06 -11.97
N SER A 65 19.32 -18.81 -11.51
CA SER A 65 19.50 -18.45 -10.10
C SER A 65 18.39 -18.98 -9.18
N ARG A 66 17.19 -19.28 -9.72
CA ARG A 66 16.08 -19.90 -8.99
C ARG A 66 16.09 -21.43 -9.01
N LYS A 67 16.81 -22.08 -9.93
CA LYS A 67 16.91 -23.55 -10.00
C LYS A 67 17.55 -24.08 -8.70
N GLY A 68 16.71 -24.61 -7.82
CA GLY A 68 17.12 -25.20 -6.53
C GLY A 68 16.62 -24.46 -5.29
N LEU A 69 16.08 -23.25 -5.43
CA LEU A 69 15.49 -22.52 -4.31
C LEU A 69 14.02 -22.92 -4.12
N GLY A 70 13.76 -23.86 -3.22
CA GLY A 70 12.40 -24.17 -2.78
C GLY A 70 11.79 -22.99 -2.02
N LEU A 71 10.45 -22.92 -1.94
CA LEU A 71 9.76 -21.92 -1.09
C LEU A 71 10.27 -21.92 0.35
N LYS A 72 10.69 -23.08 0.86
CA LYS A 72 11.32 -23.20 2.18
C LYS A 72 12.70 -22.56 2.23
N GLU A 73 13.53 -22.71 1.20
CA GLU A 73 14.87 -22.10 1.12
C GLU A 73 14.77 -20.58 0.93
N ALA A 74 13.76 -20.11 0.20
CA ALA A 74 13.49 -18.69 0.01
C ALA A 74 13.09 -17.98 1.33
N PHE A 75 12.28 -18.65 2.17
CA PHE A 75 11.82 -18.09 3.44
C PHE A 75 12.76 -18.36 4.62
N PHE A 76 13.36 -19.54 4.70
CA PHE A 76 14.25 -19.97 5.80
C PHE A 76 15.74 -19.85 5.46
N GLY A 77 16.09 -19.41 4.25
CA GLY A 77 17.46 -19.10 3.86
C GLY A 77 18.10 -18.07 4.78
N LYS A 78 19.39 -18.25 5.04
CA LYS A 78 20.18 -17.47 6.00
C LYS A 78 20.16 -15.98 5.62
N GLY A 79 19.38 -15.17 6.35
CA GLY A 79 19.21 -13.73 6.14
C GLY A 79 17.86 -13.31 5.54
N ASN A 80 17.18 -14.18 4.79
CA ASN A 80 15.86 -13.87 4.22
C ASN A 80 14.76 -13.90 5.29
N PHE A 81 14.87 -14.78 6.28
CA PHE A 81 13.93 -14.85 7.39
C PHE A 81 13.84 -13.53 8.18
N VAL A 82 14.98 -12.86 8.40
CA VAL A 82 15.01 -11.57 9.11
C VAL A 82 14.29 -10.48 8.31
N ARG A 83 14.52 -10.44 6.99
CA ARG A 83 13.82 -9.50 6.08
C ARG A 83 12.32 -9.78 6.05
N PHE A 84 11.94 -11.05 5.99
CA PHE A 84 10.55 -11.47 6.02
C PHE A 84 9.88 -11.12 7.36
N ALA A 85 10.56 -11.38 8.48
CA ALA A 85 10.06 -11.07 9.82
C ALA A 85 9.88 -9.55 10.02
N ILE A 86 10.81 -8.73 9.53
CA ILE A 86 10.68 -7.26 9.55
C ILE A 86 9.48 -6.82 8.72
N ALA A 87 9.34 -7.33 7.49
CA ALA A 87 8.20 -6.99 6.63
C ALA A 87 6.87 -7.38 7.29
N PHE A 88 6.78 -8.61 7.81
CA PHE A 88 5.62 -9.10 8.53
C PHE A 88 5.28 -8.23 9.76
N MET A 89 6.29 -7.86 10.54
CA MET A 89 6.11 -7.00 11.71
C MET A 89 5.63 -5.60 11.31
N ILE A 90 6.16 -5.02 10.24
CA ILE A 90 5.70 -3.72 9.72
C ILE A 90 4.22 -3.81 9.31
N PHE A 91 3.82 -4.84 8.56
CA PHE A 91 2.42 -5.03 8.16
C PHE A 91 1.50 -5.24 9.36
N LEU A 92 1.93 -6.03 10.35
CA LEU A 92 1.18 -6.27 11.57
C LEU A 92 1.00 -4.97 12.37
N LEU A 93 2.08 -4.20 12.56
CA LEU A 93 2.04 -2.91 13.24
C LEU A 93 1.14 -1.92 12.50
N GLN A 94 1.21 -1.90 11.17
CA GLN A 94 0.40 -1.02 10.33
C GLN A 94 -1.11 -1.29 10.49
N GLN A 95 -1.51 -2.56 10.59
CA GLN A 95 -2.90 -2.93 10.86
C GLN A 95 -3.32 -2.60 12.30
N ARG A 96 -2.42 -2.83 13.27
CA ARG A 96 -2.69 -2.55 14.70
C ARG A 96 -2.82 -1.08 15.02
N SER A 97 -2.26 -0.17 14.22
CA SER A 97 -2.49 1.27 14.33
C SER A 97 -3.96 1.68 14.15
N GLY A 98 -4.85 0.77 13.75
CA GLY A 98 -6.30 1.01 13.74
C GLY A 98 -6.76 1.93 12.61
N GLN A 99 -5.92 2.14 11.59
CA GLN A 99 -6.21 3.00 10.45
C GLN A 99 -7.51 2.62 9.74
N ASN A 100 -7.76 1.32 9.61
CA ASN A 100 -9.01 0.81 9.02
C ASN A 100 -10.21 1.17 9.89
N SER A 101 -10.11 1.04 11.21
CA SER A 101 -11.18 1.40 12.15
C SER A 101 -11.50 2.90 12.14
N ILE A 102 -10.50 3.78 12.04
CA ILE A 102 -10.75 5.23 11.87
C ILE A 102 -11.56 5.49 10.60
N GLY A 103 -11.26 4.75 9.52
CA GLY A 103 -12.04 4.76 8.28
C GLY A 103 -13.54 4.48 8.50
N TYR A 104 -13.85 3.42 9.25
CA TYR A 104 -15.23 2.99 9.46
C TYR A 104 -15.99 3.80 10.51
N TYR A 105 -15.30 4.30 11.54
CA TYR A 105 -15.93 4.97 12.68
C TYR A 105 -15.77 6.49 12.70
N ALA A 106 -15.05 7.09 11.73
CA ALA A 106 -14.96 8.54 11.56
C ALA A 106 -16.31 9.28 11.72
N PRO A 107 -17.42 8.90 11.07
CA PRO A 107 -18.71 9.59 11.24
C PRO A 107 -19.23 9.52 12.69
N GLN A 108 -19.03 8.40 13.38
CA GLN A 108 -19.47 8.21 14.77
C GLN A 108 -18.60 8.99 15.78
N ILE A 109 -17.31 9.16 15.45
CA ILE A 109 -16.38 9.98 16.22
C ILE A 109 -16.75 11.46 16.07
N PHE A 110 -17.06 11.94 14.86
CA PHE A 110 -17.43 13.33 14.63
C PHE A 110 -18.80 13.70 15.23
N THR A 111 -19.77 12.78 15.23
CA THR A 111 -21.04 12.99 15.95
C THR A 111 -20.86 13.03 17.47
N SER A 112 -19.87 12.31 18.01
CA SER A 112 -19.51 12.36 19.44
C SER A 112 -18.92 13.71 19.86
N PHE A 113 -18.32 14.45 18.92
CA PHE A 113 -17.83 15.82 19.14
C PHE A 113 -18.91 16.91 18.98
N GLY A 114 -20.17 16.54 18.72
CA GLY A 114 -21.30 17.48 18.67
C GLY A 114 -21.66 18.00 17.27
N TYR A 115 -20.98 17.54 16.22
CA TYR A 115 -21.37 17.84 14.84
C TYR A 115 -22.53 16.94 14.41
N SER A 116 -23.76 17.43 14.58
CA SER A 116 -24.98 16.73 14.17
C SER A 116 -25.24 16.95 12.68
N GLY A 117 -24.80 16.02 11.83
CA GLY A 117 -25.12 16.00 10.40
C GLY A 117 -24.40 14.90 9.63
N THR A 118 -25.17 14.02 8.98
CA THR A 118 -24.64 12.94 8.12
C THR A 118 -23.84 13.50 6.94
N THR A 119 -24.23 14.67 6.43
CA THR A 119 -23.52 15.43 5.40
C THR A 119 -22.15 15.92 5.88
N ASN A 120 -22.07 16.46 7.10
CA ASN A 120 -20.81 16.94 7.68
C ASN A 120 -19.81 15.80 7.92
N SER A 121 -20.31 14.61 8.30
CA SER A 121 -19.46 13.44 8.51
C SER A 121 -18.88 12.89 7.20
N LEU A 122 -19.68 12.87 6.12
CA LEU A 122 -19.23 12.44 4.80
C LEU A 122 -18.23 13.44 4.19
N LEU A 123 -18.49 14.74 4.34
CA LEU A 123 -17.57 15.80 3.93
C LEU A 123 -16.25 15.74 4.71
N ALA A 124 -16.30 15.53 6.03
CA ALA A 124 -15.11 15.33 6.84
C ALA A 124 -14.31 14.10 6.38
N PHE A 125 -14.97 13.02 5.96
CA PHE A 125 -14.30 11.85 5.41
C PHE A 125 -13.60 12.15 4.07
N GLY A 126 -14.27 12.86 3.17
CA GLY A 126 -13.70 13.32 1.90
C GLY A 126 -12.48 14.21 2.11
N ILE A 127 -12.57 15.18 3.04
CA ILE A 127 -11.44 16.05 3.41
C ILE A 127 -10.28 15.25 4.00
N ASN A 128 -10.55 14.28 4.88
CA ASN A 128 -9.52 13.39 5.41
C ASN A 128 -8.82 12.59 4.29
N GLY A 129 -9.56 12.18 3.26
CA GLY A 129 -9.00 11.53 2.07
C GLY A 129 -8.05 12.45 1.30
N ILE A 130 -8.48 13.68 1.00
CA ILE A 130 -7.67 14.67 0.28
C ILE A 130 -6.40 15.02 1.06
N VAL A 131 -6.53 15.29 2.37
CA VAL A 131 -5.38 15.59 3.24
C VAL A 131 -4.40 14.41 3.27
N LYS A 132 -4.90 13.16 3.31
CA LYS A 132 -4.04 11.97 3.24
C LYS A 132 -3.28 11.89 1.93
N VAL A 133 -3.92 12.13 0.78
CA VAL A 133 -3.27 12.07 -0.53
C VAL A 133 -2.19 13.14 -0.64
N VAL A 134 -2.52 14.40 -0.36
CA VAL A 134 -1.57 15.53 -0.44
C VAL A 134 -0.39 15.34 0.52
N SER A 135 -0.67 14.90 1.76
CA SER A 135 0.37 14.64 2.75
C SER A 135 1.29 13.48 2.34
N THR A 136 0.72 12.42 1.77
CA THR A 136 1.50 11.26 1.28
C THR A 136 2.38 11.66 0.10
N GLU A 137 1.84 12.42 -0.85
CA GLU A 137 2.60 12.89 -2.01
C GLU A 137 3.79 13.75 -1.59
N PHE A 138 3.55 14.73 -0.72
CA PHE A 138 4.62 15.56 -0.16
C PHE A 138 5.67 14.72 0.58
N PHE A 139 5.23 13.75 1.39
CA PHE A 139 6.13 12.89 2.14
C PHE A 139 6.98 11.99 1.24
N VAL A 140 6.40 11.42 0.19
CA VAL A 140 7.12 10.54 -0.74
C VAL A 140 8.16 11.32 -1.54
N PHE A 141 7.80 12.47 -2.11
CA PHE A 141 8.75 13.26 -2.89
C PHE A 141 9.85 13.88 -2.02
N PHE A 142 9.53 14.49 -0.88
CA PHE A 142 10.54 15.20 -0.11
C PHE A 142 11.26 14.32 0.92
N LEU A 143 10.54 13.53 1.72
CA LEU A 143 11.15 12.81 2.84
C LEU A 143 11.83 11.50 2.42
N VAL A 144 11.30 10.77 1.43
CA VAL A 144 11.90 9.49 1.02
C VAL A 144 13.22 9.72 0.27
N GLU A 145 13.28 10.75 -0.57
CA GLU A 145 14.47 11.07 -1.35
C GLU A 145 15.62 11.64 -0.49
N THR A 146 15.31 12.33 0.62
CA THR A 146 16.33 13.02 1.44
C THR A 146 16.75 12.28 2.70
N LEU A 147 15.86 11.53 3.36
CA LEU A 147 16.11 10.99 4.71
C LEU A 147 16.35 9.47 4.76
N GLY A 148 16.23 8.78 3.62
CA GLY A 148 16.40 7.33 3.54
C GLY A 148 15.24 6.53 4.18
N ARG A 149 15.15 5.25 3.80
CA ARG A 149 13.97 4.38 4.06
C ARG A 149 13.73 4.03 5.54
N GLY A 150 14.74 4.09 6.40
CA GLY A 150 14.62 3.73 7.82
C GLY A 150 14.18 4.88 8.72
N MET A 151 14.71 6.08 8.49
CA MET A 151 14.44 7.26 9.33
C MET A 151 13.03 7.81 9.08
N SER A 152 12.52 7.70 7.86
CA SER A 152 11.15 8.12 7.52
C SER A 152 10.08 7.34 8.31
N LEU A 153 10.31 6.05 8.57
CA LEU A 153 9.45 5.24 9.43
C LEU A 153 9.50 5.68 10.90
N PHE A 154 10.68 6.03 11.41
CA PHE A 154 10.81 6.47 12.80
C PHE A 154 10.15 7.83 13.04
N ILE A 155 10.35 8.80 12.12
CA ILE A 155 9.76 10.14 12.20
C ILE A 155 8.22 10.04 12.18
N SER A 156 7.67 9.21 11.30
CA SER A 156 6.22 9.01 11.23
C SER A 156 5.65 8.30 12.47
N ALA A 157 6.37 7.33 13.04
CA ALA A 157 5.99 6.68 14.29
C ALA A 157 5.95 7.67 15.47
N VAL A 158 6.94 8.56 15.58
CA VAL A 158 6.95 9.62 16.60
C VAL A 158 5.79 10.59 16.39
N GLY A 159 5.55 11.02 15.15
CA GLY A 159 4.43 11.91 14.82
C GLY A 159 3.05 11.32 15.17
N MET A 160 2.83 10.03 14.89
CA MET A 160 1.62 9.33 15.33
C MET A 160 1.54 9.26 16.86
N GLY A 161 2.64 8.94 17.55
CA GLY A 161 2.67 8.86 19.01
C GLY A 161 2.25 10.18 19.68
N VAL A 162 2.78 11.31 19.20
CA VAL A 162 2.41 12.65 19.71
C VAL A 162 0.94 12.95 19.47
N THR A 163 0.41 12.59 18.29
CA THR A 163 -1.00 12.83 17.94
C THR A 163 -1.94 12.00 18.82
N PHE A 164 -1.65 10.70 19.01
CA PHE A 164 -2.43 9.85 19.90
C PHE A 164 -2.38 10.31 21.36
N PHE A 165 -1.21 10.76 21.83
CA PHE A 165 -1.09 11.34 23.17
C PHE A 165 -1.96 12.58 23.33
N THR A 166 -1.98 13.45 22.31
CA THR A 166 -2.80 14.67 22.30
C THR A 166 -4.29 14.34 22.33
N ILE A 167 -4.75 13.37 21.52
CA ILE A 167 -6.14 12.89 21.54
C ILE A 167 -6.51 12.31 22.91
N GLY A 168 -5.64 11.50 23.51
CA GLY A 168 -5.85 10.94 24.84
C GLY A 168 -5.95 12.02 25.93
N ALA A 169 -5.10 13.04 25.87
CA ALA A 169 -5.15 14.18 26.78
C ALA A 169 -6.46 14.98 26.62
N LEU A 170 -6.89 15.24 25.38
CA LEU A 170 -8.14 15.92 25.06
C LEU A 170 -9.38 15.17 25.58
N LEU A 171 -9.42 13.85 25.44
CA LEU A 171 -10.51 13.02 25.96
C LEU A 171 -10.59 13.04 27.49
N LYS A 172 -9.45 13.22 28.17
CA LYS A 172 -9.40 13.33 29.62
C LYS A 172 -9.88 14.70 30.12
N THR A 173 -9.55 15.78 29.41
CA THR A 173 -9.93 17.16 29.81
C THR A 173 -11.34 17.54 29.37
N HIS A 174 -11.82 17.01 28.24
CA HIS A 174 -13.17 17.20 27.73
C HIS A 174 -13.85 15.83 27.53
N PRO A 175 -14.54 15.28 28.55
CA PRO A 175 -15.26 14.02 28.38
C PRO A 175 -16.33 14.18 27.30
N ALA A 176 -16.30 13.31 26.29
CA ALA A 176 -17.28 13.31 25.20
C ALA A 176 -18.70 13.20 25.77
N ILE A 177 -19.55 14.19 25.45
CA ILE A 177 -20.94 14.32 25.93
C ILE A 177 -21.80 13.11 25.51
N SER A 178 -21.39 12.35 24.49
CA SER A 178 -22.13 11.21 23.94
C SER A 178 -22.24 9.99 24.87
N ILE A 179 -21.20 9.67 25.67
CA ILE A 179 -21.26 8.54 26.63
C ILE A 179 -22.36 8.77 27.68
N ARG A 180 -22.56 10.04 28.09
CA ARG A 180 -23.58 10.39 29.08
C ARG A 180 -25.01 10.34 28.52
N LYS A 181 -25.18 10.42 27.20
CA LYS A 181 -26.50 10.37 26.55
C LYS A 181 -26.91 8.92 26.25
N TYR A 182 -26.01 8.07 25.75
CA TYR A 182 -26.32 6.65 25.51
C TYR A 182 -26.35 5.80 26.79
N GLY A 183 -25.42 5.99 27.73
CA GLY A 183 -25.42 5.25 29.00
C GLY A 183 -26.61 5.54 29.92
N ARG A 184 -27.42 6.59 29.64
CA ARG A 184 -28.65 6.91 30.37
C ARG A 184 -29.91 6.45 29.64
N ILE A 185 -29.88 6.27 28.32
CA ILE A 185 -31.05 5.85 27.52
C ILE A 185 -31.21 4.32 27.55
N ASP A 186 -30.12 3.55 27.69
CA ASP A 186 -30.22 2.08 27.70
C ASP A 186 -30.67 1.50 29.06
N LEU A 187 -30.47 2.20 30.18
CA LEU A 187 -30.86 1.72 31.51
C LEU A 187 -32.35 1.93 31.84
N SER A 188 -33.06 2.82 31.15
CA SER A 188 -34.48 3.09 31.44
C SER A 188 -35.48 2.27 30.61
N ASN A 189 -35.04 1.63 29.52
CA ASN A 189 -35.92 0.83 28.66
C ASN A 189 -35.77 -0.68 28.87
N GLN A 190 -34.63 -1.13 29.43
CA GLN A 190 -34.41 -2.56 29.70
C GLN A 190 -35.18 -3.09 30.92
N SER A 191 -35.74 -2.21 31.76
CA SER A 191 -36.60 -2.59 32.90
C SER A 191 -38.10 -2.70 32.57
N ARG A 192 -38.49 -2.54 31.29
CA ARG A 192 -39.89 -2.71 30.84
C ARG A 192 -40.10 -3.84 29.84
N THR A 193 -39.07 -4.64 29.58
CA THR A 193 -39.17 -5.85 28.74
C THR A 193 -38.57 -7.04 29.48
N PHE A 194 -39.12 -7.32 30.67
CA PHE A 194 -39.21 -8.64 31.28
C PHE A 194 -40.51 -8.72 32.05
#